data_AF-A0A7C4EDK8-F1
#
_entry.id   AF-A0A7C4EDK8-F1
#
_cell.length_a   1.000
_cell.length_b   1.000
_cell.length_c   1.000
_cell.angle_alpha   90.00
_cell.angle_beta   90.00
_cell.angle_gamma   90.00
#
_symmetry.space_group_name_H-M   'P 1'
#
loop_
_entity.id
_entity.type
_entity.pdbx_description
1 polymer ?
#
loop_
_entity_poly.entity_id
_entity_poly.type
_entity_poly.pdbx_seq_one_letter_code
_entity_poly.pdbx_strand_id
1 'polypeptide(L)' 'MAKKEISYSEAMAEIDSILTGIEQDELDVDELSEKVKRVSFLIKLCKDKLHNTRQEVEKIFEDMNQDDNDE' A
#
# COMPACT_ATOMS: atom_id res chain seq x y z
N MET A 1 -9.38 21.79 2.90
CA MET A 1 -8.28 21.28 2.05
C MET A 1 -8.45 19.78 1.96
N ALA A 2 -8.62 19.22 0.76
CA ALA A 2 -8.88 17.79 0.59
C ALA A 2 -7.63 16.99 1.02
N LYS A 3 -7.82 16.01 1.90
CA LYS A 3 -6.75 15.11 2.35
C LYS A 3 -6.34 14.26 1.15
N LYS A 4 -5.18 14.55 0.56
CA LYS A 4 -4.68 13.81 -0.61
C LYS A 4 -4.41 12.37 -0.17
N GLU A 5 -5.12 11.41 -0.75
CA GLU A 5 -4.84 10.00 -0.50
C GLU A 5 -3.51 9.61 -1.14
N ILE A 6 -2.67 8.92 -0.38
CA ILE A 6 -1.37 8.43 -0.85
C ILE A 6 -1.64 7.27 -1.83
N SER A 7 -1.13 7.36 -3.06
CA SER A 7 -1.19 6.27 -4.04
C SER A 7 -0.29 5.10 -3.62
N TYR A 8 -0.51 3.91 -4.18
CA TYR A 8 0.35 2.76 -3.91
C TYR A 8 1.81 3.05 -4.32
N SER A 9 2.00 3.68 -5.48
CA SER A 9 3.32 4.07 -5.97
C SER A 9 4.02 5.08 -5.05
N GLU A 10 3.30 6.09 -4.55
CA GLU A 10 3.87 7.07 -3.61
C GLU A 10 4.25 6.39 -2.29
N ALA A 11 3.41 5.49 -1.78
CA ALA A 11 3.70 4.74 -0.56
C ALA A 11 4.96 3.86 -0.71
N MET A 12 5.12 3.19 -1.84
CA MET A 12 6.32 2.38 -2.12
C MET A 12 7.57 3.23 -2.25
N ALA A 13 7.51 4.35 -2.99
CA ALA A 13 8.63 5.27 -3.12
C ALA A 13 9.08 5.84 -1.76
N GLU A 14 8.12 6.15 -0.88
CA GLU A 14 8.43 6.62 0.47
C GLU A 14 9.08 5.51 1.33
N ILE A 15 8.60 4.26 1.24
CA ILE A 15 9.23 3.13 1.93
C ILE A 15 10.69 2.96 1.48
N ASP A 16 10.95 2.95 0.17
CA ASP A 16 12.30 2.79 -0.38
C ASP A 16 13.23 3.94 0.05
N SER A 17 12.72 5.17 0.07
CA SER A 17 13.48 6.33 0.56
C SER A 17 13.83 6.20 2.05
N ILE A 18 12.90 5.70 2.88
CA ILE A 18 13.17 5.48 4.29
C ILE A 18 14.21 4.37 4.47
N LEU A 19 14.08 3.26 3.75
CA LEU A 19 15.05 2.15 3.81
C LEU A 19 16.45 2.61 3.40
N THR A 20 16.56 3.41 2.34
CA THR A 20 17.84 3.98 1.90
C THR A 20 18.50 4.80 3.02
N GLY A 21 17.75 5.64 3.73
CA GLY A 21 18.28 6.42 4.85
C GLY A 21 18.72 5.55 6.04
N ILE A 22 18.04 4.42 6.27
CA ILE A 22 18.44 3.44 7.29
C ILE A 22 19.75 2.76 6.88
N GLU A 23 19.88 2.35 5.63
CA GLU A 23 21.08 1.68 5.10
C GLU A 23 22.31 2.58 5.06
N GLN A 24 22.11 3.89 4.90
CA GLN A 24 23.19 4.89 4.89
C GLN A 24 23.61 5.36 6.28
N ASP A 25 22.99 4.82 7.35
CA ASP A 25 23.25 5.21 8.75
C ASP A 25 23.04 6.72 8.98
N GLU A 26 22.14 7.33 8.20
CA GLU A 26 21.83 8.77 8.23
C GLU A 26 20.79 9.12 9.30
N LEU A 27 20.16 8.12 9.92
CA LEU A 27 19.08 8.29 10.89
C LEU A 27 19.60 8.04 12.31
N ASP A 28 19.27 8.95 13.23
CA ASP A 28 19.53 8.70 14.65
C ASP A 28 18.54 7.68 15.25
N VAL A 29 18.81 7.22 16.48
CA VAL A 29 18.01 6.18 17.16
C VAL A 29 16.56 6.62 17.40
N ASP A 30 16.32 7.91 17.66
CA ASP A 30 14.99 8.43 17.91
C ASP A 30 14.21 8.54 16.58
N GLU A 31 14.86 9.02 15.52
CA GLU A 31 14.32 9.07 14.16
C GLU A 31 13.98 7.68 13.63
N LEU A 32 14.82 6.67 13.90
CA LEU A 32 14.59 5.30 13.45
C LEU A 32 13.24 4.76 13.92
N SER A 33 12.86 5.06 15.17
CA SER A 33 11.56 4.68 15.75
C SER A 33 10.38 5.30 14.99
N GLU A 34 10.49 6.57 14.62
CA GLU A 34 9.47 7.27 13.85
C GLU A 34 9.36 6.74 12.42
N LYS A 35 10.51 6.52 11.77
CA LYS A 35 10.59 5.99 10.40
C LYS A 35 10.00 4.58 10.31
N VAL A 36 10.28 3.71 11.28
CA VAL A 36 9.70 2.36 11.34
C VAL A 36 8.17 2.42 11.52
N LYS A 37 7.64 3.30 12.38
CA LYS A 37 6.19 3.50 12.51
C LYS A 37 5.58 3.99 11.20
N ARG A 38 6.26 4.89 10.50
CA ARG A 38 5.81 5.39 9.19
C ARG A 38 5.76 4.28 8.14
N VAL A 39 6.82 3.48 8.03
CA VAL A 39 6.87 2.32 7.10
C VAL A 39 5.76 1.33 7.43
N SER A 40 5.53 1.02 8.71
CA SER A 40 4.44 0.13 9.13
C SER A 40 3.06 0.62 8.69
N PHE A 41 2.81 1.93 8.82
CA PHE A 41 1.60 2.56 8.31
C PHE A 41 1.46 2.44 6.79
N LEU A 42 2.53 2.71 6.04
CA LEU A 42 2.53 2.63 4.58
C LEU A 42 2.31 1.18 4.09
N ILE A 43 2.94 0.20 4.73
CA ILE A 43 2.74 -1.23 4.42
C ILE A 43 1.28 -1.62 4.64
N LYS A 44 0.65 -1.17 5.73
CA LYS A 44 -0.76 -1.44 5.99
C LYS A 44 -1.64 -0.85 4.89
N LEU A 45 -1.40 0.39 4.51
CA LEU A 45 -2.11 1.05 3.41
C LEU A 45 -1.94 0.30 2.08
N CYS A 46 -0.74 -0.17 1.76
CA CYS A 46 -0.49 -0.99 0.58
C CYS A 46 -1.26 -2.31 0.61
N LYS A 47 -1.28 -3.00 1.76
CA LYS A 47 -2.03 -4.25 1.93
C LYS A 47 -3.53 -4.05 1.73
N ASP A 48 -4.09 -2.98 2.30
CA ASP A 48 -5.52 -2.66 2.19
C ASP A 48 -5.88 -2.39 0.71
N LYS A 49 -5.05 -1.65 -0.02
CA LYS A 49 -5.25 -1.42 -1.46
C LYS A 49 -5.23 -2.72 -2.27
N LEU A 50 -4.23 -3.56 -2.06
CA LEU A 50 -4.13 -4.84 -2.76
C LEU A 50 -5.30 -5.77 -2.43
N HIS A 51 -5.79 -5.75 -1.19
CA HIS A 51 -6.95 -6.52 -0.78
C HIS A 51 -8.21 -6.05 -1.51
N ASN A 52 -8.46 -4.74 -1.52
CA ASN A 52 -9.62 -4.17 -2.22
C ASN A 52 -9.57 -4.44 -3.73
N THR A 53 -8.41 -4.25 -4.36
CA THR A 53 -8.23 -4.58 -5.78
C THR A 53 -8.49 -6.05 -6.07
N ARG A 54 -8.06 -6.97 -5.19
CA ARG A 54 -8.36 -8.39 -5.35
C ARG A 54 -9.86 -8.66 -5.31
N GLN A 55 -10.56 -8.08 -4.33
CA GLN A 55 -12.02 -8.26 -4.19
C GLN A 55 -12.78 -7.72 -5.40
N GLU A 56 -12.37 -6.56 -5.94
CA GLU A 56 -12.96 -6.01 -7.16
C GLU A 56 -12.76 -6.95 -8.35
N VAL A 57 -11.56 -7.50 -8.50
CA VAL A 57 -11.26 -8.48 -9.56
C VAL A 57 -12.09 -9.75 -9.40
N GLU A 58 -12.15 -10.33 -8.20
CA GLU A 58 -12.96 -11.51 -7.89
C GLU A 58 -14.43 -11.27 -8.25
N LYS A 59 -14.98 -10.12 -7.86
CA LYS A 59 -16.36 -9.74 -8.18
C LYS A 59 -16.61 -9.64 -9.69
N ILE A 60 -15.69 -9.03 -10.44
CA ILE A 60 -15.81 -8.95 -11.91
C ILE A 60 -15.84 -10.35 -12.53
N PHE A 61 -15.00 -11.27 -12.05
CA PHE A 61 -15.02 -12.66 -12.51
C PHE A 61 -16.32 -13.38 -12.16
N GLU A 62 -16.87 -13.17 -10.96
CA GLU A 62 -18.16 -13.74 -10.56
C GLU A 62 -19.30 -13.23 -11.45
N ASP A 63 -19.37 -11.92 -11.67
CA ASP A 63 -20.37 -11.27 -12.53
C ASP A 63 -20.28 -11.85 -13.97
N MET A 64 -19.07 -11.99 -14.53
CA MET A 64 -18.86 -12.58 -15.86
C MET A 64 -19.30 -14.06 -15.95
N ASN A 65 -19.05 -14.86 -14.91
CA ASN A 65 -19.48 -16.25 -14.89
C ASN A 65 -21.00 -16.40 -14.67
N GLN A 66 -21.66 -15.45 -14.00
CA GLN A 66 -23.12 -15.46 -13.87
C GLN A 66 -23.81 -15.20 -15.20
N ASP A 67 -23.30 -14.27 -16.02
CA ASP A 67 -23.86 -13.96 -17.34
C ASP A 67 -23.76 -15.15 -18.33
N ASP A 68 -22.77 -16.03 -18.17
CA ASP A 68 -22.58 -17.23 -19.03
C ASP A 68 -23.48 -18.43 -18.65
N ASN A 69 -24.12 -18.43 -17.47
CA ASN A 69 -24.94 -19.55 -16.98
C ASN A 69 -26.47 -19.35 -17.14
N ASP A 70 -26.89 -18.22 -17.72
CA ASP A 70 -28.30 -17.90 -18.00
C ASP A 70 -28.73 -18.21 -19.46
N GLU A 71 -27.91 -18.95 -20.24
CA GLU A 71 -28.30 -19.66 -21.49
C GLU A 71 -28.57 -21.16 -21.26
#